data_AF-A0A0D0DJE1-F1
#
_entry.id   AF-A0A0D0DJE1-F1
#
_cell.length_a   1.000
_cell.length_b   1.000
_cell.length_c   1.000
_cell.angle_alpha   90.00
_cell.angle_beta   90.00
_cell.angle_gamma   90.00
#
_symmetry.space_group_name_H-M   'P 1'
#
loop_
_entity.id
_entity.type
_entity.pdbx_description
1 polymer ?
#
loop_
_entity_poly.entity_id
_entity_poly.type
_entity_poly.pdbx_seq_one_letter_code
_entity_poly.pdbx_strand_id
1 'polypeptide(L)' 'MGKYDHIPTLTGAENYHAWWTSMKYALGAEDLWCHVSTGTNPLDPLNFAS' A
#
# COMPACT_ATOMS: atom_id res chain seq x y z
N MET A 1 11.40 -1.37 16.96
CA MET A 1 10.71 -0.49 16.00
C MET A 1 10.56 -1.27 14.71
N GLY A 2 9.32 -1.61 14.37
CA GLY A 2 8.97 -2.37 13.18
C GLY A 2 9.15 -1.54 11.91
N LYS A 3 9.35 -2.25 10.78
CA LYS A 3 9.54 -1.66 9.44
C LYS A 3 8.41 -0.68 9.05
N TYR A 4 7.19 -0.90 9.56
CA TYR A 4 5.98 -0.16 9.20
C TYR A 4 5.47 0.79 10.29
N ASP A 5 6.25 1.07 11.33
CA ASP A 5 5.84 1.96 12.44
C ASP A 5 5.55 3.40 11.97
N HIS A 6 5.97 3.75 10.75
CA HIS A 6 5.73 5.05 10.12
C HIS A 6 4.36 5.14 9.41
N ILE A 7 3.64 4.04 9.24
CA ILE A 7 2.29 4.03 8.66
C ILE A 7 1.31 4.39 9.79
N PRO A 8 0.57 5.51 9.69
CA PRO A 8 -0.40 5.87 10.71
C PRO A 8 -1.50 4.79 10.78
N THR A 9 -2.17 4.65 11.93
CA THR A 9 -3.37 3.80 12.00
C THR A 9 -4.55 4.56 11.39
N LEU A 10 -5.39 3.90 10.58
CA LEU A 10 -6.62 4.52 10.07
C LEU A 10 -7.62 4.69 11.21
N THR A 11 -7.93 5.94 11.57
CA THR A 11 -8.84 6.26 12.69
C THR A 11 -10.11 6.94 12.22
N GLY A 12 -10.11 7.55 11.02
CA GLY A 12 -11.28 8.26 10.50
C GLY A 12 -11.05 8.88 9.13
N ALA A 13 -12.06 9.62 8.66
CA ALA A 13 -11.98 10.32 7.38
C ALA A 13 -10.89 11.41 7.40
N GLU A 14 -10.64 12.03 8.57
CA GLU A 14 -9.63 13.07 8.72
C GLU A 14 -8.20 12.60 8.43
N ASN A 15 -7.90 11.32 8.66
CA ASN A 15 -6.56 10.78 8.45
C ASN A 15 -6.47 9.80 7.26
N TYR A 16 -7.56 9.60 6.54
CA TYR A 16 -7.64 8.70 5.39
C TYR A 16 -6.61 9.04 4.31
N HIS A 17 -6.45 10.31 3.96
CA HIS A 17 -5.50 10.71 2.91
C HIS A 17 -4.04 10.42 3.26
N ALA A 18 -3.64 10.70 4.51
CA ALA A 18 -2.29 10.42 4.99
C ALA A 18 -2.06 8.90 5.07
N TRP A 19 -3.01 8.16 5.64
CA TRP A 19 -3.00 6.70 5.70
C TRP A 19 -2.85 6.06 4.31
N TRP A 20 -3.68 6.48 3.35
CA TRP A 20 -3.68 5.93 2.00
C TRP A 20 -2.37 6.19 1.26
N THR A 21 -1.77 7.36 1.45
CA THR A 21 -0.48 7.70 0.86
C THR A 21 0.63 6.81 1.43
N SER A 22 0.70 6.66 2.75
CA SER A 22 1.67 5.77 3.40
C SER A 22 1.50 4.31 2.97
N MET A 23 0.26 3.83 2.87
CA MET A 23 -0.06 2.49 2.38
C MET A 23 0.42 2.26 0.94
N LYS A 24 0.18 3.21 0.03
CA LYS A 24 0.68 3.11 -1.35
C LYS A 24 2.19 2.97 -1.41
N TYR A 25 2.93 3.75 -0.62
CA TYR A 25 4.38 3.66 -0.56
C TYR A 25 4.84 2.33 0.01
N ALA A 26 4.28 1.87 1.12
CA ALA A 26 4.63 0.58 1.72
C ALA A 26 4.33 -0.60 0.76
N LEU A 27 3.20 -0.53 0.05
CA LEU A 27 2.81 -1.54 -0.93
C LEU A 27 3.75 -1.56 -2.15
N GLY A 28 4.07 -0.39 -2.72
CA GLY A 28 4.85 -0.30 -3.96
C GLY A 28 6.37 -0.33 -3.77
N ALA A 29 6.90 0.27 -2.69
CA ALA A 29 8.34 0.41 -2.46
C ALA A 29 8.91 -0.64 -1.48
N GLU A 30 8.09 -1.14 -0.55
CA GLU A 30 8.55 -2.06 0.49
C GLU A 30 8.12 -3.53 0.28
N ASP A 31 7.66 -3.83 -0.94
CA ASP A 31 7.25 -5.16 -1.43
C ASP A 31 6.13 -5.82 -0.61
N LEU A 32 5.34 -5.01 0.13
CA LEU A 32 4.19 -5.52 0.86
C LEU A 32 3.09 -6.05 -0.06
N TRP A 33 3.13 -5.65 -1.33
CA TRP A 33 2.15 -6.05 -2.33
C TRP A 33 2.09 -7.56 -2.54
N CYS A 34 3.24 -8.25 -2.46
CA CYS A 34 3.34 -9.71 -2.54
C CYS A 34 2.64 -10.42 -1.36
N HIS A 35 2.38 -9.73 -0.26
CA HIS A 35 1.70 -10.28 0.91
C HIS A 35 0.18 -10.07 0.89
N VAL A 36 -0.31 -9.03 0.19
CA VAL A 36 -1.74 -8.65 0.19
C VAL A 36 -2.45 -9.07 -1.10
N SER A 37 -1.70 -9.35 -2.16
CA SER A 37 -2.22 -9.88 -3.42
C SER A 37 -1.50 -11.16 -3.79
N THR A 38 -2.08 -11.96 -4.68
CA THR A 38 -1.44 -13.12 -5.33
C THR A 38 -0.29 -12.76 -6.28
N GLY A 39 0.37 -11.62 -6.08
CA GLY A 39 1.51 -11.14 -6.87
C GLY A 39 1.15 -10.21 -8.03
N THR A 40 -0.12 -9.86 -8.21
CA THR A 40 -0.60 -9.02 -9.32
C THR A 40 -0.59 -7.56 -8.89
N ASN A 41 0.43 -6.78 -9.29
CA ASN A 41 0.50 -5.34 -9.01
C ASN A 41 -0.63 -4.57 -9.71
N PRO A 42 -1.59 -3.94 -9.01
CA PRO A 42 -2.69 -3.19 -9.58
C PRO A 42 -2.25 -1.79 -10.01
N LEU A 43 -1.01 -1.41 -9.68
CA LEU A 43 -0.35 -0.23 -10.21
C LEU A 43 0.48 -0.56 -11.45
N ASP A 44 0.60 -1.83 -11.83
CA ASP A 44 1.19 -2.22 -13.10
C ASP A 44 0.12 -2.12 -14.21
N PRO A 45 0.23 -1.12 -15.10
CA PRO A 45 -0.73 -0.96 -16.20
C PRO A 45 -0.71 -2.15 -17.17
N LEU A 46 0.39 -2.92 -17.22
CA LEU A 46 0.50 -4.09 -18.09
C LEU A 46 -0.39 -5.25 -17.64
N ASN A 47 -0.75 -5.35 -16.37
CA ASN A 47 -1.52 -6.48 -15.85
C ASN A 47 -3.03 -6.40 -16.17
N PHE A 48 -3.51 -5.25 -16.67
CA PHE A 48 -4.90 -5.06 -17.09
C PHE A 48 -5.13 -5.27 -18.59
N ALA A 49 -4.08 -5.59 -19.35
CA ALA A 49 -4.18 -5.94 -20.76
C ALA A 49 -4.18 -7.47 -20.92
N SER A 50 -5.28 -8.12 -20.54
CA SER A 50 -5.60 -9.50 -20.96
C SER A 50 -7.09 -9.67 -21.21
#